data_AF-N1ZZD9-F1
#
_entry.id   AF-N1ZZD9-F1
#
_cell.length_a   1.000
_cell.length_b   1.000
_cell.length_c   1.000
_cell.angle_alpha   90.00
_cell.angle_beta   90.00
_cell.angle_gamma   90.00
#
_symmetry.space_group_name_H-M   'P 1'
#
loop_
_entity.id
_entity.type
_entity.pdbx_description
1 polymer ?
#
loop_
_entity_poly.entity_id
_entity_poly.type
_entity_poly.pdbx_seq_one_letter_code
_entity_poly.pdbx_strand_id
1 'polypeptide(L)'
;VEKLPAKSYFGKVLKYIYAHPTLKPQDYQAVAPYLGLDYDSVLFILRVFFELGFVKLDDDKLVGVKHPQKKPLSQSKYLLATNSQIKFVDELRHMSTTTLLNYIDQLRN
;
A
#
# COMPACT_ATOMS: atom_id res chain seq x y z
N VAL A 1 -6.29 -4.19 3.02
CA VAL A 1 -5.47 -3.82 4.19
C VAL A 1 -6.29 -3.01 5.16
N GLU A 2 -6.36 -3.44 6.43
CA GLU A 2 -7.10 -2.73 7.48
C GLU A 2 -6.25 -1.68 8.21
N LYS A 3 -4.93 -1.82 8.14
CA LYS A 3 -3.93 -0.87 8.66
C LYS A 3 -2.85 -0.65 7.61
N LEU A 4 -2.32 0.57 7.55
CA LEU A 4 -1.20 0.86 6.64
C LEU A 4 0.09 0.21 7.15
N PRO A 5 0.90 -0.39 6.25
CA PRO A 5 2.25 -0.81 6.62
C PRO A 5 3.09 0.38 7.08
N ALA A 6 3.92 0.18 8.11
CA ALA A 6 4.83 1.23 8.56
C ALA A 6 5.85 1.58 7.44
N LYS A 7 6.28 2.85 7.38
CA LYS A 7 7.21 3.34 6.34
C LYS A 7 8.49 2.50 6.22
N SER A 8 8.98 1.93 7.31
CA SER A 8 10.15 1.04 7.34
C SER A 8 9.98 -0.21 6.47
N TYR A 9 8.76 -0.75 6.37
CA TYR A 9 8.47 -1.94 5.57
C TYR A 9 8.54 -1.68 4.07
N PHE A 10 8.17 -0.49 3.60
CA PHE A 10 8.38 -0.10 2.20
C PHE A 10 9.87 -0.21 1.84
N GLY A 11 10.76 0.36 2.66
CA GLY A 11 12.20 0.24 2.43
C GLY A 11 12.70 -1.20 2.41
N LYS A 12 12.18 -2.07 3.29
CA LYS A 12 12.53 -3.50 3.33
C LYS A 12 12.10 -4.23 2.06
N VAL A 13 10.84 -4.07 1.65
CA VAL A 13 10.29 -4.70 0.44
C VAL A 13 11.04 -4.23 -0.80
N LEU A 14 11.32 -2.93 -0.91
CA LEU A 14 12.04 -2.38 -2.07
C LEU A 14 13.45 -2.97 -2.19
N LYS A 15 14.20 -3.03 -1.08
CA LYS A 15 15.52 -3.66 -1.05
C LYS A 15 15.46 -5.13 -1.47
N TYR A 16 14.44 -5.85 -1.00
CA TYR A 16 14.27 -7.27 -1.33
C TYR A 16 14.04 -7.49 -2.83
N ILE A 17 13.17 -6.68 -3.46
CA ILE A 17 12.89 -6.74 -4.91
C ILE A 17 14.18 -6.52 -5.72
N TYR A 18 14.98 -5.53 -5.34
CA TYR A 18 16.23 -5.21 -6.05
C TYR A 18 17.29 -6.32 -5.89
N ALA A 19 17.26 -7.06 -4.78
CA ALA A 19 18.13 -8.20 -4.54
C ALA A 19 17.65 -9.50 -5.22
N HIS A 20 16.35 -9.62 -5.53
CA HIS A 20 15.74 -10.83 -6.11
C HIS A 20 14.89 -10.52 -7.35
N PRO A 21 15.49 -10.06 -8.46
CA PRO A 21 14.77 -9.65 -9.68
C PRO A 21 14.16 -10.82 -10.48
N THR A 22 14.20 -12.05 -9.95
CA THR A 22 13.70 -13.26 -10.63
C THR A 22 12.31 -13.67 -10.18
N LEU A 23 11.74 -13.00 -9.16
CA LEU A 23 10.48 -13.38 -8.54
C LEU A 23 9.29 -12.75 -9.25
N LYS A 24 8.20 -13.50 -9.40
CA LYS A 24 6.90 -13.02 -9.87
C LYS A 24 6.10 -12.42 -8.72
N PRO A 25 5.10 -11.56 -8.99
CA PRO A 25 4.23 -11.00 -7.93
C PRO A 25 3.55 -12.06 -7.03
N GLN A 26 3.22 -13.23 -7.58
CA GLN A 26 2.60 -14.33 -6.82
C GLN A 26 3.56 -14.94 -5.80
N ASP A 27 4.87 -15.00 -6.13
CA ASP A 27 5.90 -15.57 -5.26
C ASP A 27 6.02 -14.77 -3.94
N TYR A 28 5.58 -13.50 -3.94
CA TYR A 28 5.61 -12.65 -2.75
C TYR A 28 4.67 -13.12 -1.63
N GLN A 29 3.74 -14.05 -1.91
CA GLN A 29 2.98 -14.73 -0.88
C GLN A 29 3.89 -15.54 0.05
N ALA A 30 4.87 -16.24 -0.51
CA ALA A 30 5.86 -16.99 0.26
C ALA A 30 6.93 -16.08 0.88
N VAL A 31 7.19 -14.91 0.28
CA VAL A 31 8.16 -13.93 0.80
C VAL A 31 7.62 -13.15 2.00
N ALA A 32 6.31 -12.90 2.06
CA ALA A 32 5.69 -12.02 3.06
C ALA A 32 6.10 -12.33 4.52
N PRO A 33 6.10 -13.61 4.98
CA PRO A 33 6.54 -13.95 6.34
C PRO A 33 7.99 -13.57 6.63
N TYR A 34 8.91 -13.72 5.65
CA TYR A 34 10.32 -13.35 5.81
C TYR A 34 10.51 -11.84 5.94
N LEU A 35 9.60 -11.05 5.36
CA LEU A 35 9.60 -9.59 5.50
C LEU A 35 8.89 -9.12 6.78
N GLY A 36 8.28 -10.04 7.55
CA GLY A 36 7.48 -9.74 8.72
C GLY A 36 6.18 -9.01 8.37
N LEU A 37 5.57 -9.37 7.25
CA LEU A 37 4.33 -8.80 6.72
C LEU A 37 3.33 -9.92 6.37
N ASP A 38 2.04 -9.60 6.39
CA ASP A 38 1.03 -10.40 5.72
C ASP A 38 1.03 -10.15 4.20
N TYR A 39 0.40 -11.05 3.44
CA TYR A 39 0.42 -10.98 1.99
C TYR A 39 -0.29 -9.72 1.44
N ASP A 40 -1.40 -9.30 2.04
CA ASP A 40 -2.13 -8.10 1.61
C ASP A 40 -1.29 -6.84 1.79
N SER A 41 -0.55 -6.74 2.89
CA SER A 41 0.41 -5.66 3.13
C SER A 41 1.52 -5.62 2.08
N VAL A 42 2.03 -6.79 1.66
CA VAL A 42 3.03 -6.85 0.58
C VAL A 42 2.42 -6.42 -0.75
N LEU A 43 1.27 -6.96 -1.15
CA LEU A 43 0.58 -6.57 -2.38
C LEU A 43 0.26 -5.07 -2.42
N PHE A 44 -0.15 -4.51 -1.28
CA PHE A 44 -0.36 -3.08 -1.12
C PHE A 44 0.91 -2.28 -1.41
N ILE A 45 2.04 -2.66 -0.81
CA ILE A 45 3.34 -2.00 -1.04
C ILE A 45 3.77 -2.14 -2.51
N LEU A 46 3.61 -3.31 -3.11
CA LEU A 46 3.92 -3.53 -4.53
C LEU A 46 3.13 -2.57 -5.42
N ARG A 47 1.82 -2.43 -5.18
CA ARG A 47 0.98 -1.50 -5.93
C ARG A 47 1.43 -0.05 -5.80
N VAL A 48 1.84 0.39 -4.61
CA VAL A 48 2.43 1.72 -4.40
C VAL A 48 3.73 1.89 -5.20
N PHE A 49 4.58 0.87 -5.26
CA PHE A 49 5.83 0.94 -6.04
C PHE A 49 5.61 0.96 -7.55
N PHE A 50 4.63 0.22 -8.06
CA PHE A 50 4.22 0.32 -9.46
C PHE A 50 3.74 1.72 -9.80
N GLU A 51 2.87 2.31 -8.98
CA GLU A 51 2.36 3.67 -9.19
C GLU A 51 3.49 4.72 -9.18
N LEU A 52 4.44 4.59 -8.26
CA LEU A 52 5.58 5.51 -8.15
C LEU A 52 6.67 5.27 -9.21
N GLY A 53 6.65 4.11 -9.87
CA GLY A 53 7.64 3.72 -10.88
C GLY A 53 8.96 3.24 -10.29
N PHE A 54 8.96 2.66 -9.09
CA PHE A 54 10.17 2.09 -8.47
C PHE A 54 10.44 0.66 -8.95
N VAL A 55 9.40 -0.02 -9.41
CA VAL A 55 9.42 -1.40 -9.89
C VAL A 55 8.57 -1.50 -11.15
N LYS A 56 8.84 -2.53 -11.96
CA LYS A 56 8.10 -2.84 -13.18
C LYS A 56 7.98 -4.35 -13.33
N LEU A 57 7.13 -4.78 -14.26
CA LEU A 57 7.16 -6.14 -14.78
C LEU A 57 8.14 -6.22 -15.94
N ASP A 58 8.97 -7.25 -15.93
CA ASP A 58 9.91 -7.59 -16.99
C ASP A 58 9.84 -9.11 -17.18
N ASP A 59 9.22 -9.56 -18.28
CA ASP A 59 8.99 -10.98 -18.55
C ASP A 59 8.30 -11.72 -17.37
N ASP A 60 7.15 -11.16 -16.94
CA ASP A 60 6.35 -11.55 -15.76
C ASP A 60 7.07 -11.48 -14.39
N LYS A 61 8.33 -11.08 -14.36
CA LYS A 61 9.10 -10.93 -13.13
C LYS A 61 9.00 -9.52 -12.60
N LEU A 62 8.92 -9.39 -11.29
CA LEU A 62 8.95 -8.11 -10.60
C LEU A 62 10.41 -7.67 -10.45
N VAL A 63 10.77 -6.60 -11.14
CA VAL A 63 12.14 -6.06 -11.12
C VAL A 63 12.17 -4.62 -10.65
N GLY A 64 13.24 -4.26 -9.94
CA GLY A 64 13.56 -2.87 -9.61
C GLY A 64 13.97 -2.08 -10.85
N VAL A 65 13.49 -0.83 -10.96
CA VAL A 65 13.96 0.10 -11.99
C VAL A 65 15.36 0.58 -11.60
N LYS A 66 16.39 0.38 -12.43
CA LYS A 66 17.80 0.67 -12.07
C LYS A 66 18.06 2.10 -11.61
N HIS A 67 17.42 3.09 -12.23
CA HIS A 67 17.55 4.50 -11.89
C HIS A 67 16.16 5.12 -11.76
N PRO A 68 15.43 4.82 -10.67
CA PRO A 68 14.08 5.33 -10.51
C PRO A 68 14.16 6.82 -10.17
N GLN A 69 13.20 7.60 -10.66
CA GLN A 69 13.04 8.97 -10.20
C GLN A 69 12.75 8.94 -8.69
N LYS A 70 13.50 9.70 -7.90
CA LYS A 70 13.27 9.82 -6.45
C LYS A 70 11.92 10.49 -6.22
N LYS A 71 10.94 9.72 -5.78
CA LYS A 71 9.61 10.22 -5.38
C LYS A 71 9.33 9.87 -3.92
N PRO A 72 8.72 10.77 -3.13
CA PRO A 72 8.24 10.43 -1.80
C PRO A 72 6.99 9.53 -1.90
N LEU A 73 6.75 8.70 -0.88
CA LEU A 73 5.54 7.86 -0.82
C LEU A 73 4.25 8.71 -0.86
N SER A 74 4.28 9.94 -0.38
CA SER A 74 3.16 10.89 -0.43
C SER A 74 2.74 11.30 -1.84
N GLN A 75 3.49 10.92 -2.88
CA GLN A 75 3.05 11.10 -4.28
C GLN A 75 2.17 9.95 -4.79
N SER A 76 2.05 8.83 -4.06
CA SER A 76 1.16 7.74 -4.43
C SER A 76 -0.28 8.11 -4.08
N LYS A 77 -1.13 8.29 -5.11
CA LYS A 77 -2.55 8.54 -4.92
C LYS A 77 -3.22 7.33 -4.30
N TYR A 78 -2.77 6.12 -4.65
CA TYR A 78 -3.28 4.89 -4.03
C TYR A 78 -3.02 4.87 -2.53
N LEU A 79 -1.79 5.14 -2.09
CA LEU A 79 -1.45 5.21 -0.67
C LEU A 79 -2.28 6.27 0.07
N LEU A 80 -2.40 7.47 -0.50
CA LEU A 80 -3.19 8.55 0.09
C LEU A 80 -4.68 8.18 0.19
N ALA A 81 -5.26 7.63 -0.87
CA ALA A 81 -6.66 7.23 -0.90
C ALA A 81 -6.95 6.13 0.14
N THR A 82 -6.10 5.10 0.23
CA THR A 82 -6.26 4.05 1.24
C THR A 82 -6.08 4.59 2.66
N ASN A 83 -5.15 5.51 2.89
CA ASN A 83 -5.02 6.17 4.19
C ASN A 83 -6.29 6.94 4.57
N SER A 84 -6.83 7.73 3.63
CA SER A 84 -8.07 8.49 3.85
C SER A 84 -9.25 7.55 4.11
N GLN A 85 -9.36 6.44 3.38
CA GLN A 85 -10.40 5.44 3.61
C GLN A 85 -10.30 4.81 5.00
N ILE A 86 -9.11 4.39 5.42
CA ILE A 86 -8.90 3.80 6.75
C ILE A 86 -9.27 4.81 7.85
N LYS A 87 -8.81 6.06 7.73
CA LYS A 87 -9.14 7.12 8.69
C LYS A 87 -10.64 7.39 8.75
N PHE A 88 -11.30 7.50 7.60
CA PHE A 88 -12.73 7.73 7.53
C PHE A 88 -13.53 6.59 8.17
N VAL A 89 -13.17 5.34 7.90
CA VAL A 89 -13.81 4.18 8.54
C VAL A 89 -13.59 4.19 10.06
N ASP A 90 -12.40 4.57 10.52
CA ASP A 90 -12.09 4.69 11.94
C ASP A 90 -12.91 5.80 12.61
N GLU A 91 -13.02 6.96 11.96
CA GLU A 91 -13.88 8.07 12.41
C GLU A 91 -15.34 7.63 12.53
N LEU A 92 -15.89 6.96 11.52
CA LEU A 92 -17.27 6.45 11.54
C LEU A 92 -17.53 5.47 12.71
N ARG A 93 -16.56 4.61 13.03
CA ARG A 93 -16.69 3.63 14.13
C ARG A 93 -16.70 4.27 15.52
N HIS A 94 -16.08 5.44 15.66
CA HIS A 94 -15.94 6.14 16.95
C HIS A 94 -16.86 7.36 17.05
N MET A 95 -17.64 7.64 16.01
CA MET A 95 -18.57 8.76 15.97
C MET A 95 -19.76 8.54 16.92
N SER A 96 -20.27 9.60 17.55
CA SER A 96 -21.49 9.52 18.35
C SER A 96 -22.71 9.26 17.45
N THR A 97 -23.73 8.57 17.97
CA THR A 97 -24.99 8.32 17.22
C THR A 97 -25.61 9.61 16.69
N THR A 98 -25.62 10.69 17.48
CA THR A 98 -26.15 11.99 17.07
C THR A 98 -25.36 12.58 15.89
N THR A 99 -24.03 12.51 15.93
CA THR A 99 -23.18 13.00 14.83
C THR A 99 -23.37 12.16 13.56
N LEU A 100 -23.53 10.84 13.70
CA LEU A 100 -23.77 9.94 12.57
C LEU A 100 -25.12 10.22 11.90
N LEU A 101 -26.19 10.41 12.69
CA LEU A 101 -27.51 10.77 12.16
C LEU A 101 -27.45 12.10 11.40
N ASN A 102 -26.81 13.13 11.97
CA ASN A 102 -26.64 14.42 11.29
C ASN A 102 -25.86 14.29 9.98
N TYR A 103 -24.82 13.47 9.93
CA TYR A 103 -24.04 13.23 8.72
C TYR A 103 -24.87 12.53 7.63
N ILE A 104 -25.67 11.52 7.99
CA ILE A 104 -26.57 10.83 7.05
C ILE A 104 -27.62 11.81 6.51
N ASP A 105 -28.20 12.65 7.36
CA ASP A 105 -29.21 13.63 6.94
C ASP A 105 -28.61 14.69 5.99
N GLN A 106 -27.35 15.09 6.17
CA GLN A 106 -26.63 15.97 5.24
C GLN A 106 -26.36 15.32 3.88
N LEU A 107 -26.22 14.00 3.81
CA LEU A 107 -26.01 13.28 2.54
C LEU A 107 -27.31 13.03 1.77
N ARG A 108 -28.47 13.11 2.44
CA ARG A 108 -29.80 12.89 1.83
C ARG A 108 -30.40 14.16 1.23
N ASN A 109 -29.90 15.33 1.64
CA ASN A 109 -30.27 16.65 1.10
C ASN A 109 -29.29 17.07 0.01
#